data_AF-A0A2G9TZD2-F1
#
_entry.id   AF-A0A2G9TZD2-F1
#
_cell.length_a   1.000
_cell.length_b   1.000
_cell.length_c   1.000
_cell.angle_alpha   90.00
_cell.angle_beta   90.00
_cell.angle_gamma   90.00
#
_symmetry.space_group_name_H-M   'P 1'
#
loop_
_entity.id
_entity.type
_entity.pdbx_description
1 polymer ?
#
loop_
_entity_poly.entity_id
_entity_poly.type
_entity_poly.pdbx_seq_one_letter_code
_entity_poly.pdbx_strand_id
1 'polypeptide(L)'
;RFEARGVKVYVNAEAERLEGEDEVTGVHLKSGETIPADVVVTGIGVAPPTDWLKSTRIKLNDAGFIEVDRHFRTSVDWVYAIGDAVAAPLPLQGIVVAVASAGPIPTAVQFLELFKRKIEITREDVEKNTTNDWLAWLE
;
A
#
# COMPACT_ATOMS: atom_id res chain seq x y z
N ARG A 1 9.38 14.50 -18.35
CA ARG A 1 8.14 15.15 -17.80
C ARG A 1 8.36 15.64 -16.36
N PHE A 2 9.00 14.87 -15.49
CA PHE A 2 9.29 15.27 -14.11
C PHE A 2 10.44 16.29 -14.01
N GLU A 3 11.56 16.05 -14.70
CA GLU A 3 12.72 16.96 -14.68
C GLU A 3 12.40 18.35 -15.23
N ALA A 4 11.58 18.43 -16.28
CA ALA A 4 11.08 19.70 -16.81
C ALA A 4 10.24 20.51 -15.81
N ARG A 5 9.82 19.90 -14.69
CA ARG A 5 9.10 20.53 -13.57
C ARG A 5 10.00 20.73 -12.35
N GLY A 6 11.33 20.58 -12.50
CA GLY A 6 12.31 20.76 -11.42
C GLY A 6 12.50 19.52 -10.52
N VAL A 7 11.89 18.38 -10.84
CA VAL A 7 12.11 17.14 -10.08
C VAL A 7 13.46 16.54 -10.47
N LYS A 8 14.36 16.37 -9.49
CA LYS A 8 15.61 15.64 -9.70
C LYS A 8 15.31 14.14 -9.70
N VAL A 9 15.68 13.45 -10.78
CA VAL A 9 15.48 12.00 -10.92
C VAL A 9 16.83 11.32 -10.80
N TYR A 10 16.97 10.45 -9.81
CA TYR A 10 18.15 9.64 -9.60
C TYR A 10 17.84 8.20 -10.05
N VAL A 11 18.53 7.74 -11.09
CA VAL A 11 18.43 6.36 -11.60
C VAL A 11 19.67 5.58 -11.18
N ASN A 12 19.56 4.25 -11.10
CA ASN A 12 20.62 3.38 -10.55
C ASN A 12 21.08 3.83 -9.14
N ALA A 13 20.18 4.46 -8.40
CA ALA A 13 20.40 4.97 -7.04
C ALA A 13 19.62 4.10 -6.06
N GLU A 14 20.30 3.16 -5.42
CA GLU A 14 19.71 2.31 -4.40
C GLU A 14 19.87 2.96 -3.03
N ALA A 15 18.75 3.25 -2.37
CA ALA A 15 18.76 3.72 -0.98
C ALA A 15 19.22 2.59 -0.06
N GLU A 16 20.21 2.88 0.78
CA GLU A 16 20.79 1.92 1.73
C GLU A 16 20.28 2.17 3.15
N ARG A 17 20.26 3.43 3.58
CA ARG A 17 19.73 3.83 4.89
C ARG A 17 19.24 5.27 4.88
N LEU A 18 18.40 5.61 5.84
CA LEU A 18 18.07 7.00 6.16
C LEU A 18 19.13 7.56 7.13
N GLU A 19 19.43 8.84 6.99
CA GLU A 19 20.33 9.58 7.87
C GLU A 19 19.53 10.43 8.85
N GLY A 20 20.05 10.60 10.07
CA GLY A 20 19.39 11.31 11.18
C GLY A 20 19.17 10.42 12.41
N GLU A 21 18.96 11.06 13.57
CA GLU A 21 18.67 10.36 14.83
C GLU A 21 17.17 10.38 15.13
N ASP A 22 16.63 11.56 15.46
CA ASP A 22 15.20 11.74 15.76
C ASP A 22 14.36 12.10 14.52
N GLU A 23 14.96 12.83 13.58
CA GLU A 23 14.34 13.28 12.33
C GLU A 23 15.23 12.94 11.12
N VAL A 24 14.61 12.66 9.98
CA VAL A 24 15.37 12.37 8.75
C VAL A 24 16.05 13.62 8.23
N THR A 25 17.31 13.49 7.86
CA THR A 25 18.13 14.57 7.27
C THR A 25 18.63 14.22 5.87
N GLY A 26 18.51 12.94 5.48
CA GLY A 26 18.85 12.51 4.13
C GLY A 26 18.68 11.01 3.90
N VAL A 27 19.01 10.60 2.67
CA VAL A 27 19.02 9.21 2.22
C VAL A 27 20.45 8.90 1.77
N HIS A 28 21.10 7.97 2.45
CA HIS A 28 22.39 7.43 2.03
C HIS A 28 22.18 6.36 0.97
N LEU A 29 22.82 6.52 -0.18
CA LEU A 29 22.80 5.58 -1.29
C LEU A 29 23.94 4.58 -1.16
N LYS A 30 23.77 3.38 -1.72
CA LYS A 30 24.84 2.37 -1.79
C LYS A 30 26.09 2.84 -2.55
N SER A 31 25.97 3.88 -3.37
CA SER A 31 27.12 4.52 -4.03
C SER A 31 28.02 5.27 -3.05
N GLY A 32 27.57 5.53 -1.81
CA GLY A 32 28.24 6.37 -0.81
C GLY A 32 27.81 7.85 -0.85
N GLU A 33 26.94 8.23 -1.78
CA GLU A 33 26.35 9.58 -1.83
C GLU A 33 25.18 9.70 -0.84
N THR A 34 25.06 10.85 -0.17
CA THR A 34 23.88 11.19 0.63
C THR A 34 23.07 12.28 -0.07
N ILE A 35 21.78 12.01 -0.29
CA ILE A 35 20.82 13.00 -0.79
C ILE A 35 20.16 13.68 0.43
N PRO A 36 20.33 14.99 0.65
CA PRO A 36 19.67 15.70 1.74
C PRO A 36 18.15 15.70 1.57
N ALA A 37 17.42 15.40 2.63
CA ALA A 37 15.96 15.37 2.65
C ALA A 37 15.41 15.49 4.06
N ASP A 38 14.49 16.43 4.28
CA ASP A 38 13.76 16.59 5.55
C ASP A 38 12.49 15.72 5.63
N VAL A 39 12.06 15.17 4.48
CA VAL A 39 10.90 14.27 4.36
C VAL A 39 11.21 13.18 3.34
N VAL A 40 10.90 11.93 3.69
CA VAL A 40 11.04 10.77 2.81
C VAL A 40 9.70 10.06 2.65
N VAL A 41 9.27 9.88 1.40
CA VAL A 41 8.06 9.10 1.06
C VAL A 41 8.51 7.82 0.36
N THR A 42 8.16 6.67 0.91
CA THR A 42 8.55 5.36 0.36
C THR A 42 7.51 4.84 -0.63
N GLY A 43 7.99 4.41 -1.80
CA GLY A 43 7.17 3.87 -2.89
C GLY A 43 7.75 2.56 -3.41
N ILE A 44 8.09 1.63 -2.51
CA ILE A 44 8.84 0.39 -2.82
C ILE A 44 7.94 -0.84 -3.06
N GLY A 45 6.63 -0.61 -3.24
CA GLY A 45 5.62 -1.66 -3.34
C GLY A 45 4.96 -1.98 -2.01
N VAL A 46 3.98 -2.88 -2.05
CA VAL A 46 3.19 -3.31 -0.89
C VAL A 46 3.12 -4.83 -0.85
N ALA A 47 3.26 -5.41 0.34
CA ALA A 47 2.96 -6.80 0.59
C ALA A 47 1.51 -6.96 1.06
N PRO A 48 0.79 -8.01 0.66
CA PRO A 48 -0.57 -8.21 1.10
C PRO A 48 -0.58 -8.51 2.62
N PRO A 49 -1.50 -7.91 3.41
CA PRO A 49 -1.56 -8.13 4.86
C PRO A 49 -2.26 -9.45 5.20
N THR A 50 -1.66 -10.56 4.79
CA THR A 50 -2.21 -11.92 4.83
C THR A 50 -1.53 -12.80 5.87
N ASP A 51 -0.65 -12.25 6.71
CA ASP A 51 0.09 -13.03 7.71
C ASP A 51 -0.82 -13.82 8.64
N TRP A 52 -1.97 -13.25 9.03
CA TRP A 52 -2.95 -13.92 9.87
C TRP A 52 -3.55 -15.18 9.22
N LEU A 53 -3.55 -15.25 7.88
CA LEU A 53 -4.04 -16.41 7.12
C LEU A 53 -3.08 -17.61 7.18
N LYS A 54 -1.81 -17.42 7.58
CA LYS A 54 -0.82 -18.51 7.67
C LYS A 54 -1.23 -19.62 8.66
N SER A 55 -2.10 -19.30 9.61
CA SER A 55 -2.67 -20.27 10.57
C SER A 55 -3.92 -20.99 10.04
N THR A 56 -4.40 -20.64 8.84
CA THR A 56 -5.63 -21.16 8.24
C THR A 56 -5.33 -22.19 7.15
N ARG A 57 -6.39 -22.77 6.56
CA ARG A 57 -6.28 -23.67 5.40
C ARG A 57 -6.23 -22.93 4.06
N ILE A 58 -6.26 -21.60 4.07
CA ILE A 58 -6.17 -20.78 2.85
C ILE A 58 -4.72 -20.78 2.38
N LYS A 59 -4.50 -21.23 1.15
CA LYS A 59 -3.17 -21.25 0.53
C LYS A 59 -2.73 -19.84 0.16
N LEU A 60 -1.49 -19.53 0.51
CA LEU A 60 -0.78 -18.34 0.08
C LEU A 60 0.40 -18.78 -0.79
N ASN A 61 0.77 -17.98 -1.79
CA ASN A 61 2.02 -18.18 -2.53
C ASN A 61 3.23 -17.70 -1.72
N ASP A 62 4.43 -17.89 -2.26
CA ASP A 62 5.69 -17.49 -1.59
C ASP A 62 5.80 -15.99 -1.32
N ALA A 63 5.08 -15.16 -2.08
CA ALA A 63 5.01 -13.71 -1.89
C ALA A 63 3.87 -13.27 -0.95
N GLY A 64 3.17 -14.21 -0.32
CA GLY A 64 2.10 -13.96 0.65
C GLY A 64 0.71 -13.70 0.05
N PHE A 65 0.55 -13.74 -1.27
CA PHE A 65 -0.75 -13.49 -1.89
C PHE A 65 -1.66 -14.72 -1.80
N ILE A 66 -2.96 -14.51 -1.64
CA ILE A 66 -3.96 -15.56 -1.59
C ILE A 66 -4.06 -16.23 -2.97
N GLU A 67 -3.88 -17.54 -3.01
CA GLU A 67 -4.07 -18.32 -4.23
C GLU A 67 -5.55 -18.46 -4.54
N VAL A 68 -5.94 -18.12 -5.77
CA VAL A 68 -7.31 -18.26 -6.25
C VAL A 68 -7.39 -18.92 -7.62
N ASP A 69 -8.52 -19.56 -7.91
CA ASP A 69 -8.85 -20.00 -9.26
C ASP A 69 -9.36 -18.86 -10.16
N ARG A 70 -9.68 -19.16 -11.43
CA ARG A 70 -10.23 -18.18 -12.39
C ARG A 70 -11.58 -17.58 -12.00
N HIS A 71 -12.24 -18.12 -10.97
CA HIS A 71 -13.50 -17.63 -10.41
C HIS A 71 -13.31 -17.05 -9.00
N PHE A 72 -12.07 -16.73 -8.61
CA PHE A 72 -11.71 -16.12 -7.33
C PHE A 72 -11.93 -17.01 -6.10
N ARG A 73 -12.05 -18.33 -6.28
CA ARG A 73 -12.18 -19.30 -5.18
C ARG A 73 -10.83 -19.58 -4.55
N THR A 74 -10.78 -19.56 -3.23
CA THR A 74 -9.59 -19.97 -2.47
C THR A 74 -9.50 -21.50 -2.38
N SER A 75 -8.48 -22.02 -1.69
CA SER A 75 -8.36 -23.44 -1.35
C SER A 75 -9.38 -23.95 -0.33
N VAL A 76 -10.20 -23.08 0.25
CA VAL A 76 -11.24 -23.43 1.21
C VAL A 76 -12.61 -23.23 0.55
N ASP A 77 -13.44 -24.27 0.62
CA ASP A 77 -14.79 -24.23 0.04
C ASP A 77 -15.60 -23.05 0.59
N TRP A 78 -16.34 -22.41 -0.30
CA TRP A 78 -17.20 -21.24 -0.01
C TRP A 78 -16.44 -19.98 0.46
N VAL A 79 -15.11 -19.97 0.40
CA VAL A 79 -14.28 -18.80 0.68
C VAL A 79 -13.64 -18.30 -0.60
N TYR A 80 -13.80 -16.99 -0.86
CA TYR A 80 -13.34 -16.29 -2.05
C TYR A 80 -12.44 -15.13 -1.65
N ALA A 81 -11.51 -14.76 -2.54
CA ALA A 81 -10.64 -13.60 -2.35
C ALA A 81 -10.50 -12.83 -3.67
N ILE A 82 -10.43 -11.50 -3.59
CA ILE A 82 -10.33 -10.59 -4.74
C ILE A 82 -9.44 -9.39 -4.40
N GLY A 83 -9.07 -8.59 -5.41
CA GLY A 83 -8.30 -7.35 -5.22
C GLY A 83 -6.80 -7.59 -5.02
N ASP A 84 -6.11 -6.62 -4.41
CA ASP A 84 -4.64 -6.62 -4.27
C ASP A 84 -4.09 -7.75 -3.41
N ALA A 85 -4.96 -8.49 -2.70
CA ALA A 85 -4.55 -9.61 -1.86
C ALA A 85 -4.36 -10.93 -2.62
N VAL A 86 -4.70 -11.02 -3.92
CA VAL A 86 -4.70 -12.31 -4.67
C VAL A 86 -3.59 -12.44 -5.69
N ALA A 87 -3.13 -13.68 -5.88
CA ALA A 87 -2.16 -14.03 -6.92
C ALA A 87 -2.85 -14.23 -8.28
N ALA A 88 -2.20 -13.77 -9.35
CA ALA A 88 -2.61 -13.96 -10.74
C ALA A 88 -2.51 -15.46 -11.18
N PRO A 89 -3.15 -15.90 -12.29
CA PRO A 89 -3.57 -15.12 -13.44
C PRO A 89 -4.94 -14.45 -13.24
N LEU A 90 -4.93 -13.12 -13.16
CA LEU A 90 -6.15 -12.31 -13.23
C LEU A 90 -6.51 -12.14 -14.71
N PRO A 91 -7.60 -12.74 -15.23
CA PRO A 91 -8.04 -12.53 -16.61
C PRO A 91 -8.73 -11.17 -16.70
N LEU A 92 -7.99 -10.07 -16.56
CA LEU A 92 -8.54 -8.72 -16.64
C LEU A 92 -8.47 -8.19 -18.07
N GLN A 93 -9.30 -8.78 -18.94
CA GLN A 93 -9.83 -8.07 -20.11
C GLN A 93 -11.24 -7.59 -19.75
N GLY A 94 -11.39 -6.28 -19.52
CA GLY A 94 -12.70 -5.61 -19.53
C GLY A 94 -13.46 -5.50 -18.20
N ILE A 95 -12.85 -5.74 -17.04
CA ILE A 95 -13.49 -5.49 -15.74
C ILE A 95 -12.77 -4.34 -15.04
N VAL A 96 -13.51 -3.26 -14.76
CA VAL A 96 -13.10 -2.25 -13.79
C VAL A 96 -13.15 -2.91 -12.41
N VAL A 97 -11.99 -3.24 -11.85
CA VAL A 97 -11.88 -3.75 -10.49
C VAL A 97 -11.76 -2.55 -9.55
N ALA A 98 -12.79 -2.33 -8.75
CA ALA A 98 -12.67 -1.51 -7.55
C ALA A 98 -11.89 -2.33 -6.52
N VAL A 99 -10.64 -1.95 -6.30
CA VAL A 99 -9.77 -2.55 -5.29
C VAL A 99 -10.10 -1.93 -3.93
N ALA A 100 -10.58 -2.75 -2.99
CA ALA A 100 -10.46 -2.47 -1.58
C ALA A 100 -9.15 -3.09 -1.10
N SER A 101 -8.06 -2.32 -1.15
CA SER A 101 -6.84 -2.63 -0.41
C SER A 101 -7.17 -2.51 1.08
N ALA A 102 -6.53 -3.35 1.89
CA ALA A 102 -6.78 -3.56 3.30
C ALA A 102 -7.01 -2.25 4.09
N GLY A 103 -8.28 -1.96 4.31
CA GLY A 103 -8.79 -1.19 5.43
C GLY A 103 -10.01 -1.93 5.96
N PRO A 104 -10.52 -1.58 7.16
CA PRO A 104 -11.82 -2.08 7.60
C PRO A 104 -12.89 -1.74 6.53
N ILE A 105 -14.11 -2.21 6.74
CA ILE A 105 -15.23 -2.12 5.81
C ILE A 105 -15.56 -0.69 5.25
N PRO A 106 -15.05 0.49 5.70
CA PRO A 106 -15.39 1.74 5.02
C PRO A 106 -14.75 1.97 3.65
N THR A 107 -13.70 1.28 3.19
CA THR A 107 -12.95 1.74 2.00
C THR A 107 -13.81 1.82 0.73
N ALA A 108 -14.76 0.90 0.52
CA ALA A 108 -15.68 0.98 -0.63
C ALA A 108 -16.64 2.19 -0.55
N VAL A 109 -17.05 2.58 0.66
CA VAL A 109 -17.93 3.74 0.92
C VAL A 109 -17.14 5.05 0.87
N GLN A 110 -15.91 5.04 1.39
CA GLN A 110 -15.00 6.18 1.40
C GLN A 110 -14.50 6.49 -0.02
N PHE A 111 -14.32 5.48 -0.87
CA PHE A 111 -13.96 5.66 -2.29
C PHE A 111 -15.07 6.33 -3.09
N LEU A 112 -16.35 5.98 -2.83
CA LEU A 112 -17.50 6.61 -3.48
C LEU A 112 -17.70 8.08 -3.06
N GLU A 113 -17.29 8.45 -1.85
CA GLU A 113 -17.30 9.85 -1.38
C GLU A 113 -16.04 10.63 -1.78
N LEU A 114 -14.89 9.97 -1.92
CA LEU A 114 -13.62 10.52 -2.43
C LEU A 114 -13.75 11.08 -3.86
N PHE A 115 -14.55 10.44 -4.72
CA PHE A 115 -14.83 10.98 -6.06
C PHE A 115 -15.87 12.12 -6.06
N LYS A 116 -16.57 12.36 -4.95
CA LYS A 116 -17.61 13.39 -4.85
C LYS A 116 -17.14 14.69 -4.21
N ARG A 117 -16.02 14.70 -3.46
CA ARG A 117 -15.51 15.91 -2.81
C ARG A 117 -14.03 16.13 -3.05
N LYS A 118 -13.66 17.36 -3.43
CA LYS A 118 -12.28 17.86 -3.32
C LYS A 118 -11.94 17.90 -1.82
N ILE A 119 -11.05 17.03 -1.38
CA ILE A 119 -10.52 17.04 -0.02
C ILE A 119 -9.01 17.34 -0.10
N GLU A 120 -8.55 18.29 0.71
CA GLU A 120 -7.14 18.51 1.03
C GLU A 120 -6.79 17.74 2.31
N ILE A 121 -5.65 17.07 2.33
CA ILE A 121 -5.13 16.35 3.49
C ILE A 121 -4.10 17.25 4.19
N THR A 122 -4.26 17.46 5.49
CA THR A 122 -3.39 18.33 6.31
C THR A 122 -2.44 17.52 7.18
N ARG A 123 -1.42 18.18 7.75
CA ARG A 123 -0.45 17.56 8.66
C ARG A 123 -1.11 16.98 9.92
N GLU A 124 -2.16 17.63 10.39
CA GLU A 124 -2.95 17.21 11.56
C GLU A 124 -3.69 15.88 11.31
N ASP A 125 -4.13 15.64 10.07
CA ASP A 125 -4.80 14.39 9.69
C ASP A 125 -3.83 13.19 9.72
N VAL A 126 -2.56 13.43 9.40
CA VAL A 126 -1.50 12.41 9.45
C VAL A 126 -1.13 12.08 10.90
N GLU A 127 -1.07 13.09 11.77
CA GLU A 127 -0.73 12.93 13.20
C GLU A 127 -1.83 12.22 14.01
N LYS A 128 -3.10 12.36 13.62
CA LYS A 128 -4.23 11.61 14.19
C LYS A 128 -4.23 10.13 13.82
N ASN A 129 -3.47 9.73 12.80
CA ASN A 129 -3.41 8.34 12.33
C ASN A 129 -2.33 7.52 13.06
N THR A 130 -2.41 7.49 14.39
CA THR A 130 -1.40 6.85 15.26
C THR A 130 -1.96 5.70 16.12
N THR A 131 -3.26 5.39 16.02
CA THR A 131 -3.89 4.34 16.84
C THR A 131 -4.67 3.32 16.00
N ASN A 132 -4.60 2.04 16.41
CA ASN A 132 -5.43 0.95 15.89
C ASN A 132 -6.86 0.96 16.48
N ASP A 133 -7.30 2.08 17.07
CA ASP A 133 -8.61 2.20 17.72
C ASP A 133 -9.60 2.94 16.83
N TRP A 134 -10.24 2.16 15.96
CA TRP A 134 -11.09 2.64 14.87
C TRP A 134 -12.50 3.08 15.32
N LEU A 135 -12.89 2.82 16.58
CA LEU A 135 -14.19 3.22 17.13
C LEU A 135 -14.24 4.71 17.49
N ALA A 136 -13.09 5.31 17.79
CA ALA A 136 -12.96 6.73 18.13
C ALA A 136 -13.32 7.69 16.97
N TRP A 137 -13.50 7.18 15.75
CA TRP A 137 -13.83 7.95 14.55
C TRP A 137 -15.34 8.09 14.28
N LEU A 138 -16.18 7.45 15.09
CA LEU A 138 -17.65 7.44 14.92
C LEU A 138 -18.40 8.36 15.91
N GLU A 139 -17.68 9.04 16.80
CA GLU A 139 -18.19 10.15 17.62
C GLU A 139 -17.87 11.51 16.97
#